data_AF-A0A142JGP7-F1
#
_entry.id   AF-A0A142JGP7-F1
#
_cell.length_a   1.000
_cell.length_b   1.000
_cell.length_c   1.000
_cell.angle_alpha   90.00
_cell.angle_beta   90.00
_cell.angle_gamma   90.00
#
_symmetry.space_group_name_H-M   'P 1'
#
loop_
_entity.id
_entity.type
_entity.pdbx_description
1 polymer ?
#
loop_
_entity_poly.entity_id
_entity_poly.type
_entity_poly.pdbx_seq_one_letter_code
_entity_poly.pdbx_strand_id
1 'polypeptide(L)'
;MIESPAWEQFCAPILSQTAYRLTDAASSPNGPVLPYWLEVVKALAPLFAAVATLVIGLIAGYIAWKQWETNRNKLKLDRFERRLAVYEAAGTLIGHVIAQARPTDEAMFKFLDDTRLAVWLFDEDFAEYLESLYSNASVLASLLAPSEALYGKPEAKAQQSEERKRLRQWFLAQGDELKRRAKPFLKISH
;
A
#
# COMPACT_ATOMS: atom_id res chain seq x y z
N MET A 1 -11.11 -54.07 41.91
CA MET A 1 -9.84 -54.78 41.73
C MET A 1 -9.20 -54.22 40.46
N ILE A 2 -8.44 -53.14 40.59
CA ILE A 2 -7.60 -52.56 39.52
C ILE A 2 -6.29 -52.22 40.23
N GLU A 3 -5.26 -53.00 39.92
CA GLU A 3 -3.93 -52.86 40.51
C GLU A 3 -3.23 -51.64 39.91
N SER A 4 -2.68 -50.77 40.76
CA SER A 4 -1.83 -49.65 40.32
C SER A 4 -0.54 -50.17 39.68
N PRO A 5 -0.08 -49.55 38.59
CA PRO A 5 1.07 -50.03 37.83
C PRO A 5 2.40 -49.82 38.58
N ALA A 6 3.23 -50.85 38.59
CA ALA A 6 4.47 -50.99 39.37
C ALA A 6 5.58 -49.96 39.10
N TRP A 7 5.39 -49.00 38.19
CA TRP A 7 6.41 -48.01 37.84
C TRP A 7 6.37 -46.74 38.73
N GLU A 8 5.27 -46.45 39.42
CA GLU A 8 5.20 -45.28 40.33
C GLU A 8 6.05 -45.44 41.60
N GLN A 9 6.31 -46.68 42.04
CA GLN A 9 7.22 -46.95 43.17
C GLN A 9 8.70 -46.75 42.82
N PHE A 10 9.06 -46.80 41.53
CA PHE A 10 10.45 -46.66 41.08
C PHE A 10 10.88 -45.22 40.78
N CYS A 11 9.95 -44.32 40.44
CA CYS A 11 10.30 -42.96 40.00
C CYS A 11 10.28 -41.90 41.11
N ALA A 12 9.54 -42.10 42.21
CA ALA A 12 9.41 -41.11 43.28
C ALA A 12 10.70 -40.83 44.09
N PRO A 13 11.55 -41.82 44.45
CA PRO A 13 12.72 -41.54 45.29
C PRO A 13 13.92 -40.96 44.54
N ILE A 14 14.00 -41.13 43.21
CA ILE A 14 15.18 -40.72 42.42
C ILE A 14 15.16 -39.22 42.13
N LEU A 15 13.98 -38.64 41.90
CA LEU A 15 13.82 -37.20 41.64
C LEU A 15 13.93 -36.37 42.92
N SER A 16 13.52 -36.89 44.09
CA SER A 16 13.68 -36.16 45.36
C SER A 16 15.13 -36.16 45.85
N GLN A 17 15.88 -37.26 45.70
CA GLN A 17 17.29 -37.33 46.12
C GLN A 17 18.23 -36.48 45.24
N THR A 18 17.96 -36.36 43.94
CA THR A 18 18.80 -35.55 43.05
C THR A 18 18.55 -34.04 43.22
N ALA A 19 17.31 -33.62 43.50
CA ALA A 19 17.00 -32.23 43.83
C ALA A 19 17.61 -31.78 45.18
N TYR A 20 17.63 -32.66 46.19
CA TYR A 20 18.29 -32.38 47.48
C TYR A 20 19.82 -32.31 47.36
N ARG A 21 20.45 -33.22 46.60
CA ARG A 21 21.92 -33.24 46.44
C ARG A 21 22.50 -32.02 45.73
N LEU A 22 21.75 -31.38 44.83
CA LEU A 22 22.21 -30.19 44.12
C LEU A 22 22.11 -28.92 44.98
N THR A 23 21.18 -28.87 45.92
CA THR A 23 21.06 -27.76 46.88
C THR A 23 22.07 -27.88 48.01
N ASP A 24 22.35 -29.10 48.49
CA ASP A 24 23.36 -29.33 49.55
C ASP A 24 24.82 -29.06 49.09
N ALA A 25 25.14 -29.27 47.80
CA ALA A 25 26.46 -28.95 47.27
C ALA A 25 26.75 -27.43 47.23
N ALA A 26 25.71 -26.60 47.20
CA ALA A 26 25.83 -25.15 47.24
C ALA A 26 25.92 -24.59 48.67
N SER A 27 25.54 -25.37 49.70
CA SER A 27 25.60 -25.00 51.13
C SER A 27 26.74 -25.68 51.88
N SER A 28 27.72 -26.28 51.17
CA SER A 28 28.96 -26.74 51.79
C SER A 28 29.76 -25.53 52.30
N PRO A 29 30.22 -25.52 53.57
CA PRO A 29 31.01 -24.41 54.11
C PRO A 29 32.37 -24.24 53.41
N ASN A 30 32.76 -25.18 52.56
CA ASN A 30 34.00 -25.20 51.78
C ASN A 30 33.73 -25.42 50.27
N GLY A 31 32.70 -24.79 49.70
CA GLY A 31 32.55 -24.72 48.24
C GLY A 31 33.77 -24.06 47.56
N PRO A 32 34.03 -24.30 46.26
CA PRO A 32 35.14 -23.68 45.57
C PRO A 32 35.02 -22.16 45.67
N VAL A 33 35.96 -21.53 46.39
CA VAL A 33 36.08 -20.08 46.47
C VAL A 33 36.28 -19.53 45.07
N LEU A 34 35.28 -18.80 44.59
CA LEU A 34 35.33 -18.20 43.27
C LEU A 34 36.50 -17.20 43.23
N PRO A 35 37.24 -17.12 42.13
CA PRO A 35 38.37 -16.22 42.05
C PRO A 35 37.88 -14.77 42.12
N TYR A 36 38.57 -13.94 42.90
CA TYR A 36 38.17 -12.56 43.24
C TYR A 36 37.78 -11.69 42.02
N TRP A 37 38.46 -11.87 40.89
CA TRP A 37 38.14 -11.15 39.64
C TRP A 37 36.72 -11.45 39.13
N LEU A 38 36.19 -12.64 39.38
CA LEU A 38 34.86 -13.05 38.96
C LEU A 38 33.76 -12.37 39.79
N GLU A 39 34.00 -12.13 41.07
CA GLU A 39 33.08 -11.36 41.92
C GLU A 39 33.01 -9.89 41.48
N VAL A 40 34.16 -9.31 41.12
CA VAL A 40 34.23 -7.95 40.55
C VAL A 40 33.45 -7.84 39.24
N VAL A 41 33.58 -8.83 38.34
CA VAL A 41 32.82 -8.84 37.07
C VAL A 41 31.31 -8.97 37.30
N LYS A 42 30.88 -9.82 38.24
CA LYS A 42 29.46 -9.97 38.60
C LYS A 42 28.86 -8.69 39.17
N ALA A 43 29.64 -7.95 39.96
CA ALA A 43 29.22 -6.66 40.50
C ALA A 43 29.14 -5.55 39.43
N LEU A 44 29.97 -5.61 38.39
CA LEU A 44 30.03 -4.59 37.32
C LEU A 44 29.08 -4.86 36.15
N ALA A 45 28.71 -6.13 35.92
CA ALA A 45 27.75 -6.56 34.90
C ALA A 45 26.42 -5.77 34.87
N PRO A 46 25.71 -5.52 35.99
CA PRO A 46 24.46 -4.76 35.96
C PRO A 46 24.65 -3.31 35.54
N LEU A 47 25.82 -2.73 35.78
CA LEU A 47 26.12 -1.34 35.43
C LEU A 47 26.30 -1.21 33.91
N PHE A 48 26.99 -2.17 33.28
CA PHE A 48 27.06 -2.26 31.82
C PHE A 48 25.71 -2.56 31.18
N ALA A 49 24.90 -3.44 31.78
CA ALA A 49 23.56 -3.72 31.29
C ALA A 49 22.68 -2.46 31.32
N ALA A 50 22.70 -1.69 32.42
CA ALA A 50 21.94 -0.46 32.55
C ALA A 50 22.36 0.62 31.53
N VAL A 51 23.66 0.82 31.33
CA VAL A 51 24.18 1.75 30.31
C VAL A 51 23.79 1.28 28.92
N ALA A 52 23.91 -0.02 28.62
CA ALA A 52 23.50 -0.58 27.34
C ALA A 52 22.00 -0.38 27.08
N THR A 53 21.14 -0.62 28.07
CA THR A 53 19.69 -0.38 27.96
C THR A 53 19.38 1.09 27.70
N LEU A 54 20.07 2.02 28.38
CA LEU A 54 19.88 3.45 28.18
C LEU A 54 20.32 3.89 26.77
N VAL A 55 21.47 3.40 26.30
CA VAL A 55 21.96 3.67 24.94
C VAL A 55 21.00 3.11 23.88
N ILE A 56 20.54 1.87 24.06
CA ILE A 56 19.55 1.26 23.15
C ILE A 56 18.25 2.08 23.14
N GLY A 57 17.79 2.54 24.31
CA GLY A 57 16.60 3.40 24.42
C GLY A 57 16.75 4.71 23.66
N LEU A 58 17.91 5.37 23.75
CA LEU A 58 18.20 6.60 23.01
C LEU A 58 18.25 6.36 21.49
N ILE A 59 18.92 5.28 21.06
CA ILE A 59 19.00 4.91 19.64
C ILE A 59 17.60 4.57 19.10
N ALA A 60 16.81 3.78 19.83
CA ALA A 60 15.45 3.43 19.45
C ALA A 60 14.56 4.67 19.35
N GLY A 61 14.66 5.60 20.30
CA GLY A 61 13.94 6.88 20.27
C GLY A 61 14.32 7.73 19.06
N TYR A 62 15.62 7.80 18.74
CA TYR A 62 16.10 8.51 17.56
C TYR A 62 15.60 7.90 16.25
N ILE A 63 15.65 6.56 16.12
CA ILE A 63 15.12 5.84 14.96
C ILE A 63 13.61 6.08 14.83
N ALA A 64 12.86 5.98 15.93
CA ALA A 64 11.41 6.22 15.92
C ALA A 64 11.06 7.64 15.46
N TRP A 65 11.81 8.65 15.92
CA TRP A 65 11.62 10.04 15.47
C TRP A 65 11.91 10.20 13.97
N LYS A 66 12.97 9.57 13.46
CA LYS A 66 13.25 9.56 12.01
C LYS A 66 12.18 8.84 11.21
N GLN A 67 11.70 7.69 11.67
CA GLN A 67 10.61 6.96 11.03
C GLN A 67 9.32 7.78 10.98
N TRP A 68 9.01 8.53 12.03
CA TRP A 68 7.85 9.42 12.04
C TRP A 68 7.94 10.47 10.95
N GLU A 69 9.07 11.17 10.83
CA GLU A 69 9.27 12.19 9.79
C GLU A 69 9.21 11.59 8.38
N THR A 70 9.83 10.42 8.16
CA THR A 70 9.76 9.71 6.89
C THR A 70 8.31 9.30 6.54
N ASN A 71 7.55 8.79 7.51
CA ASN A 71 6.16 8.39 7.29
C ASN A 71 5.26 9.58 6.93
N ARG A 72 5.48 10.76 7.51
CA ARG A 72 4.73 11.97 7.15
C ARG A 72 4.98 12.38 5.70
N ASN A 73 6.24 12.31 5.25
CA ASN A 73 6.58 12.61 3.86
C ASN A 73 6.05 11.55 2.89
N LYS A 74 6.02 10.28 3.31
CA LYS A 74 5.45 9.18 2.51
C LYS A 74 3.95 9.36 2.27
N LEU A 75 3.19 9.86 3.24
CA LEU A 75 1.76 10.14 3.08
C LEU A 75 1.48 11.24 2.03
N LYS A 76 2.32 12.29 2.00
CA LYS A 76 2.22 13.34 0.97
C LYS A 76 2.49 12.77 -0.42
N LEU A 77 3.52 11.93 -0.54
CA LEU A 77 3.90 11.30 -1.80
C LEU A 77 2.82 10.34 -2.30
N ASP A 78 2.29 9.44 -1.45
CA ASP A 78 1.24 8.48 -1.83
C ASP A 78 -0.01 9.21 -2.37
N ARG A 79 -0.41 10.33 -1.74
CA ARG A 79 -1.53 11.13 -2.25
C ARG A 79 -1.23 11.75 -3.62
N PHE A 80 -0.01 12.21 -3.84
CA PHE A 80 0.41 12.77 -5.13
C PHE A 80 0.44 11.68 -6.22
N GLU A 81 1.04 10.53 -5.94
CA GLU A 81 1.10 9.38 -6.86
C GLU A 81 -0.30 8.93 -7.28
N ARG A 82 -1.24 8.81 -6.32
CA ARG A 82 -2.64 8.46 -6.64
C ARG A 82 -3.33 9.48 -7.55
N ARG A 83 -3.06 10.78 -7.37
CA ARG A 83 -3.60 11.84 -8.24
C ARG A 83 -2.95 11.81 -9.62
N LEU A 84 -1.65 11.55 -9.68
CA LEU A 84 -0.93 11.42 -10.93
C LEU A 84 -1.45 10.23 -11.74
N ALA A 85 -1.72 9.10 -11.10
CA ALA A 85 -2.28 7.92 -11.75
C ALA A 85 -3.63 8.22 -12.45
N VAL A 86 -4.53 8.97 -11.82
CA VAL A 86 -5.81 9.39 -12.43
C VAL A 86 -5.57 10.31 -13.64
N TYR A 87 -4.63 11.24 -13.53
CA TYR A 87 -4.27 12.11 -14.65
C TYR A 87 -3.69 11.31 -15.84
N GLU A 88 -2.81 10.35 -15.56
CA GLU A 88 -2.22 9.47 -16.57
C GLU A 88 -3.27 8.58 -17.23
N ALA A 89 -4.23 8.05 -16.48
CA ALA A 89 -5.34 7.27 -17.01
C ALA A 89 -6.20 8.11 -17.98
N ALA A 90 -6.56 9.35 -17.59
CA ALA A 90 -7.30 10.26 -18.46
C ALA A 90 -6.52 10.65 -19.72
N GLY A 91 -5.22 10.95 -19.58
CA GLY A 91 -4.34 11.24 -20.71
C GLY A 91 -4.19 10.05 -21.66
N THR A 92 -4.14 8.83 -21.13
CA THR A 92 -4.06 7.60 -21.90
C THR A 92 -5.31 7.38 -22.73
N LEU A 93 -6.50 7.56 -22.15
CA LEU A 93 -7.76 7.44 -22.88
C LEU A 93 -7.86 8.49 -24.01
N ILE A 94 -7.54 9.76 -23.71
CA ILE A 94 -7.53 10.84 -24.71
C ILE A 94 -6.54 10.52 -25.84
N GLY A 95 -5.29 10.15 -25.49
CA GLY A 95 -4.26 9.81 -26.47
C GLY A 95 -4.66 8.63 -27.34
N HIS A 96 -5.31 7.62 -26.76
CA HIS A 96 -5.79 6.46 -27.50
C HIS A 96 -6.89 6.83 -28.51
N VAL A 97 -7.87 7.64 -28.10
CA VAL A 97 -8.94 8.11 -29.00
C VAL A 97 -8.40 9.00 -30.12
N ILE A 98 -7.43 9.88 -29.81
CA ILE A 98 -6.79 10.75 -30.81
C ILE A 98 -5.99 9.91 -31.83
N ALA A 99 -5.20 8.94 -31.35
CA ALA A 99 -4.31 8.15 -32.21
C ALA A 99 -5.07 7.14 -33.08
N GLN A 100 -6.06 6.44 -32.52
CA GLN A 100 -6.74 5.33 -33.19
C GLN A 100 -8.11 5.71 -33.76
N ALA A 101 -8.60 6.92 -33.49
CA ALA A 101 -9.95 7.38 -33.82
C ALA A 101 -11.08 6.46 -33.31
N ARG A 102 -10.76 5.57 -32.36
CA ARG A 102 -11.63 4.59 -31.74
C ARG A 102 -11.20 4.36 -30.29
N PRO A 103 -12.10 4.49 -29.32
CA PRO A 103 -11.89 3.96 -27.99
C PRO A 103 -12.00 2.42 -28.03
N THR A 104 -11.04 1.73 -27.44
CA THR A 104 -11.11 0.28 -27.21
C THR A 104 -11.82 0.01 -25.89
N ASP A 105 -12.50 -1.14 -25.81
CA ASP A 105 -13.21 -1.55 -24.59
C ASP A 105 -12.21 -1.70 -23.44
N GLU A 106 -11.02 -2.25 -23.71
CA GLU A 106 -9.94 -2.40 -22.72
C GLU A 106 -9.48 -1.05 -22.17
N ALA A 107 -9.30 -0.03 -23.02
CA ALA A 107 -8.89 1.30 -22.58
C ALA A 107 -9.99 1.98 -21.74
N MET A 108 -11.26 1.78 -22.11
CA MET A 108 -12.41 2.31 -21.36
C MET A 108 -12.57 1.64 -19.99
N PHE A 109 -12.46 0.31 -19.92
CA PHE A 109 -12.51 -0.42 -18.64
C PHE A 109 -11.36 -0.03 -17.73
N LYS A 110 -10.14 0.05 -18.28
CA LYS A 110 -8.97 0.49 -17.52
C LYS A 110 -9.15 1.91 -16.99
N PHE A 111 -9.67 2.83 -17.81
CA PHE A 111 -9.98 4.18 -17.35
C PHE A 111 -10.97 4.18 -16.17
N LEU A 112 -12.04 3.39 -16.22
CA LEU A 112 -12.99 3.29 -15.10
C LEU A 112 -12.35 2.76 -13.82
N ASP A 113 -11.52 1.72 -13.92
CA ASP A 113 -10.85 1.13 -12.76
C ASP A 113 -9.87 2.12 -12.12
N ASP A 114 -9.02 2.74 -12.95
CA ASP A 114 -7.99 3.69 -12.52
C ASP A 114 -8.60 5.01 -11.99
N THR A 115 -9.79 5.39 -12.44
CA THR A 115 -10.48 6.62 -12.00
C THR A 115 -11.54 6.41 -10.91
N ARG A 116 -11.79 5.17 -10.46
CA ARG A 116 -12.83 4.87 -9.46
C ARG A 116 -12.68 5.66 -8.15
N LEU A 117 -11.46 5.96 -7.75
CA LEU A 117 -11.16 6.71 -6.54
C LEU A 117 -11.07 8.23 -6.77
N ALA A 118 -11.28 8.71 -7.99
CA ALA A 118 -11.11 10.12 -8.34
C ALA A 118 -12.05 11.04 -7.53
N VAL A 119 -13.29 10.59 -7.26
CA VAL A 119 -14.27 11.33 -6.44
C VAL A 119 -13.77 11.65 -5.03
N TRP A 120 -12.83 10.87 -4.50
CA TRP A 120 -12.24 11.09 -3.17
C TRP A 120 -10.92 11.89 -3.22
N LEU A 121 -10.26 11.96 -4.38
CA LEU A 121 -8.93 12.54 -4.55
C LEU A 121 -8.97 13.98 -5.08
N PHE A 122 -10.03 14.32 -5.81
CA PHE A 122 -10.25 15.56 -6.54
C PHE A 122 -11.54 16.26 -6.08
N ASP A 123 -11.79 17.45 -6.63
CA ASP A 123 -13.06 18.14 -6.49
C ASP A 123 -14.14 17.55 -7.40
N GLU A 124 -15.38 17.95 -7.14
CA GLU A 124 -16.57 17.55 -7.90
C GLU A 124 -16.43 17.94 -9.38
N ASP A 125 -15.98 19.18 -9.66
CA ASP A 125 -15.75 19.68 -11.02
C ASP A 125 -14.80 18.80 -11.86
N PHE A 126 -13.74 18.25 -11.27
CA PHE A 126 -12.82 17.36 -11.97
C PHE A 126 -13.37 15.94 -12.07
N ALA A 127 -14.09 15.46 -11.07
CA ALA A 127 -14.75 14.16 -11.12
C ALA A 127 -15.82 14.11 -12.22
N GLU A 128 -16.69 15.13 -12.31
CA GLU A 128 -17.67 15.29 -13.38
C GLU A 128 -17.01 15.37 -14.76
N TYR A 129 -15.86 16.06 -14.84
CA TYR A 129 -15.08 16.11 -16.06
C TYR A 129 -14.61 14.71 -16.52
N LEU A 130 -14.10 13.88 -15.61
CA LEU A 130 -13.70 12.50 -15.92
C LEU A 130 -14.88 11.64 -16.37
N GLU A 131 -16.05 11.81 -15.74
CA GLU A 131 -17.28 11.14 -16.16
C GLU A 131 -17.71 11.57 -17.56
N SER A 132 -17.62 12.87 -17.88
CA SER A 132 -17.91 13.38 -19.22
C SER A 132 -16.97 12.79 -20.28
N LEU A 133 -15.70 12.56 -19.93
CA LEU A 133 -14.70 11.94 -20.80
C LEU A 133 -15.09 10.49 -21.11
N TYR A 134 -15.48 9.73 -20.09
CA TYR A 134 -15.95 8.36 -20.26
C TYR A 134 -17.24 8.28 -21.07
N SER A 135 -18.22 9.13 -20.76
CA SER A 135 -19.51 9.17 -21.46
C SER A 135 -19.31 9.45 -22.95
N ASN A 136 -18.50 10.46 -23.31
CA ASN A 136 -18.19 10.77 -24.70
C ASN A 136 -17.39 9.66 -25.40
N ALA A 137 -16.50 8.96 -24.68
CA ALA A 137 -15.80 7.79 -25.23
C ALA A 137 -16.78 6.65 -25.53
N SER A 138 -17.72 6.37 -24.62
CA SER A 138 -18.75 5.35 -24.79
C SER A 138 -19.69 5.67 -25.96
N VAL A 139 -20.12 6.93 -26.10
CA VAL A 139 -20.93 7.37 -27.26
C VAL A 139 -20.13 7.17 -28.55
N LEU A 140 -18.86 7.57 -28.58
CA LEU A 140 -18.01 7.37 -29.75
C LEU A 140 -17.85 5.87 -30.11
N ALA A 141 -17.67 4.99 -29.11
CA ALA A 141 -17.63 3.54 -29.30
C ALA A 141 -18.93 3.02 -29.92
N SER A 142 -20.09 3.45 -29.40
CA SER A 142 -21.40 3.04 -29.95
C SER A 142 -21.62 3.52 -31.39
N LEU A 143 -21.11 4.69 -31.76
CA LEU A 143 -21.20 5.22 -33.13
C LEU A 143 -20.23 4.52 -34.10
N LEU A 144 -19.23 3.81 -33.58
CA LEU A 144 -18.30 3.01 -34.37
C LEU A 144 -18.77 1.58 -34.55
N ALA A 145 -19.66 1.10 -33.67
CA ALA A 145 -20.23 -0.23 -33.75
C ALA A 145 -21.03 -0.40 -35.07
N PRO A 146 -20.83 -1.49 -35.82
CA PRO A 146 -21.68 -1.80 -36.96
C PRO A 146 -23.13 -1.93 -36.49
N SER A 147 -24.02 -1.09 -37.01
CA SER A 147 -25.44 -1.13 -36.65
C SER A 147 -26.29 -1.45 -37.87
N GLU A 148 -27.10 -2.51 -37.78
CA GLU A 148 -28.02 -2.88 -38.85
C GLU A 148 -29.09 -1.79 -39.10
N ALA A 149 -29.38 -0.99 -38.07
CA ALA A 149 -30.34 0.12 -38.12
C ALA A 149 -30.03 1.18 -39.19
N LEU A 150 -28.78 1.23 -39.69
CA LEU A 150 -28.30 2.20 -40.68
C LEU A 150 -28.28 1.64 -42.12
N TYR A 151 -28.61 0.36 -42.35
CA TYR A 151 -28.68 -0.19 -43.70
C TYR A 151 -29.75 0.54 -44.53
N GLY A 152 -29.38 0.94 -45.76
CA GLY A 152 -30.28 1.66 -46.68
C GLY A 152 -30.63 3.10 -46.30
N LYS A 153 -30.06 3.67 -45.22
CA LYS A 153 -30.37 5.03 -44.75
C LYS A 153 -29.17 5.98 -44.88
N PRO A 154 -28.98 6.63 -46.05
CA PRO A 154 -27.81 7.49 -46.29
C PRO A 154 -27.77 8.72 -45.37
N GLU A 155 -28.91 9.33 -45.05
CA GLU A 155 -28.99 10.48 -44.14
C GLU A 155 -28.52 10.14 -42.72
N ALA A 156 -28.96 8.98 -42.20
CA ALA A 156 -28.56 8.51 -40.87
C ALA A 156 -27.06 8.20 -40.80
N LYS A 157 -26.46 7.68 -41.88
CA LYS A 157 -25.01 7.48 -41.98
C LYS A 157 -24.24 8.82 -42.01
N ALA A 158 -24.78 9.82 -42.72
CA ALA A 158 -24.18 11.15 -42.74
C ALA A 158 -24.20 11.80 -41.35
N GLN A 159 -25.34 11.72 -40.65
CA GLN A 159 -25.47 12.21 -39.27
C GLN A 159 -24.49 11.50 -38.32
N GLN A 160 -24.36 10.18 -38.40
CA GLN A 160 -23.39 9.42 -37.61
C GLN A 160 -21.94 9.84 -37.89
N SER A 161 -21.59 10.08 -39.15
CA SER A 161 -20.24 10.54 -39.53
C SER A 161 -19.92 11.93 -38.97
N GLU A 162 -20.88 12.86 -39.02
CA GLU A 162 -20.73 14.20 -38.44
C GLU A 162 -20.60 14.14 -36.92
N GLU A 163 -21.41 13.34 -36.23
CA GLU A 163 -21.30 13.21 -34.77
C GLU A 163 -19.97 12.57 -34.35
N ARG A 164 -19.49 11.55 -35.08
CA ARG A 164 -18.14 10.99 -34.89
C ARG A 164 -17.04 12.03 -35.10
N LYS A 165 -17.19 12.92 -36.08
CA LYS A 165 -16.23 14.00 -36.33
C LYS A 165 -16.26 15.02 -35.20
N ARG A 166 -17.45 15.42 -34.74
CA ARG A 166 -17.64 16.32 -33.58
C ARG A 166 -16.99 15.77 -32.33
N LEU A 167 -17.25 14.52 -31.96
CA LEU A 167 -16.67 13.91 -30.76
C LEU A 167 -15.16 13.80 -30.85
N ARG A 168 -14.60 13.45 -32.03
CA ARG A 168 -13.15 13.46 -32.23
C ARG A 168 -12.53 14.84 -32.06
N GLN A 169 -13.17 15.89 -32.59
CA GLN A 169 -12.74 17.26 -32.38
C GLN A 169 -12.81 17.67 -30.91
N TRP A 170 -13.85 17.23 -30.19
CA TRP A 170 -13.96 17.44 -28.75
C TRP A 170 -12.80 16.77 -28.00
N PHE A 171 -12.46 15.50 -28.31
CA PHE A 171 -11.33 14.80 -27.70
C PHE A 171 -9.98 15.45 -27.98
N LEU A 172 -9.77 16.02 -29.18
CA LEU A 172 -8.55 16.77 -29.50
C LEU A 172 -8.37 17.99 -28.58
N ALA A 173 -9.45 18.68 -28.23
CA ALA A 173 -9.40 19.81 -27.31
C ALA A 173 -9.17 19.40 -25.85
N GLN A 174 -9.47 18.15 -25.48
CA GLN A 174 -9.37 17.69 -24.09
C GLN A 174 -7.92 17.55 -23.59
N GLY A 175 -6.93 17.46 -24.48
CA GLY A 175 -5.53 17.34 -24.07
C GLY A 175 -5.03 18.55 -23.25
N ASP A 176 -5.40 19.76 -23.66
CA ASP A 176 -5.06 20.99 -22.94
C ASP A 176 -6.01 21.26 -21.79
N GLU A 177 -7.29 20.89 -21.94
CA GLU A 177 -8.30 20.97 -20.88
C GLU A 177 -7.90 20.13 -19.66
N LEU A 178 -7.51 18.87 -19.88
CA LEU A 178 -7.05 17.96 -18.84
C LEU A 178 -5.88 18.56 -18.06
N LYS A 179 -4.87 19.09 -18.77
CA LYS A 179 -3.72 19.75 -18.13
C LYS A 179 -4.17 20.96 -17.30
N ARG A 180 -5.06 21.79 -17.84
CA ARG A 180 -5.55 22.99 -17.15
C ARG A 180 -6.27 22.64 -15.85
N ARG A 181 -7.18 21.66 -15.88
CA ARG A 181 -7.95 21.23 -14.71
C ARG A 181 -7.14 20.41 -13.72
N ALA A 182 -6.18 19.60 -14.17
CA ALA A 182 -5.33 18.80 -13.29
C ALA A 182 -4.23 19.62 -12.59
N LYS A 183 -3.81 20.75 -13.19
CA LYS A 183 -2.75 21.63 -12.67
C LYS A 183 -2.85 21.99 -11.18
N PRO A 184 -4.00 22.41 -10.62
CA PRO A 184 -4.10 22.72 -9.19
C PRO A 184 -3.79 21.51 -8.29
N PHE A 185 -4.06 20.28 -8.74
CA PHE A 185 -3.89 19.06 -7.93
C PHE A 185 -2.47 18.47 -8.03
N LEU A 186 -1.76 18.75 -9.12
CA LEU A 186 -0.42 18.25 -9.40
C LEU A 186 0.71 19.21 -8.99
N LYS A 187 0.39 20.40 -8.47
CA LYS A 187 1.39 21.24 -7.83
C LYS A 187 1.75 20.67 -6.46
N ILE A 188 3.00 20.26 -6.29
CA ILE A 188 3.56 19.95 -4.97
C ILE A 188 3.74 21.29 -4.24
N SER A 189 2.70 21.75 -3.55
CA SER A 189 2.85 22.85 -2.60
C SER A 189 3.65 22.32 -1.40
N HIS A 190 4.77 22.99 -1.12
CA HIS A 190 5.64 22.72 0.03
C HIS A 190 4.88 22.80 1.36
#